data_AF-E0IBW8-F1
#
_entry.id   AF-E0IBW8-F1
#
_cell.length_a   1.000
_cell.length_b   1.000
_cell.length_c   1.000
_cell.angle_alpha   90.00
_cell.angle_beta   90.00
_cell.angle_gamma   90.00
#
_symmetry.space_group_name_H-M   'P 1'
#
loop_
_entity.id
_entity.type
_entity.pdbx_description
1 polymer ?
#
loop_
_entity_poly.entity_id
_entity_poly.type
_entity_poly.pdbx_seq_one_letter_code
_entity_poly.pdbx_strand_id
1 'polypeptide(L)'
;MIRMSEVQEGQHDQQQDQQHEQLERKLDEHYYHKLLELQQLDFALVELTLYLDTHPNDLQALQQFNQLAQQRQQVAFQFEMKYGPLLQFGHSFSRFPWQWSESPWPWQV
;
A
#
# COMPACT_ATOMS: atom_id res chain seq x y z
N MET A 1 -44.17 -15.75 22.06
CA MET A 1 -42.94 -15.98 22.85
C MET A 1 -41.93 -16.65 21.91
N ILE A 2 -41.47 -15.92 20.90
CA ILE A 2 -40.07 -15.47 20.66
C ILE A 2 -38.98 -16.53 20.96
N ARG A 3 -38.19 -16.81 19.90
CA ARG A 3 -36.87 -17.46 19.79
C ARG A 3 -36.80 -18.98 19.59
N MET A 4 -36.94 -19.41 18.34
CA MET A 4 -36.28 -20.63 17.80
C MET A 4 -35.26 -20.29 16.70
N SER A 5 -34.75 -19.04 16.66
CA SER A 5 -33.88 -18.54 15.58
C SER A 5 -32.39 -18.50 15.92
N GLU A 6 -32.00 -18.86 17.15
CA GLU A 6 -30.66 -18.59 17.70
C GLU A 6 -29.59 -19.65 17.38
N VAL A 7 -29.91 -20.67 16.56
CA VAL A 7 -28.97 -21.78 16.26
C VAL A 7 -28.42 -21.71 14.83
N GLN A 8 -28.93 -20.80 13.98
CA GLN A 8 -28.46 -20.66 12.58
C GLN A 8 -27.51 -19.47 12.33
N GLU A 9 -27.41 -18.49 13.24
CA GLU A 9 -26.49 -17.35 13.06
C GLU A 9 -25.01 -17.75 13.27
N GLY A 10 -24.72 -18.68 14.17
CA GLY A 10 -23.33 -19.07 14.48
C GLY A 10 -22.60 -19.89 13.40
N GLN A 11 -23.31 -20.41 12.40
CA GLN A 11 -22.71 -21.17 11.28
C GLN A 11 -22.36 -20.27 10.08
N HIS A 12 -23.04 -19.13 9.93
CA HIS A 12 -22.76 -18.15 8.88
C HIS A 12 -21.50 -17.32 9.19
N ASP A 13 -21.30 -16.94 10.46
CA ASP A 13 -20.11 -16.19 10.89
C ASP A 13 -18.82 -17.02 10.74
N GLN A 14 -18.86 -18.31 11.09
CA GLN A 14 -17.68 -19.20 10.98
C GLN A 14 -17.25 -19.47 9.53
N GLN A 15 -18.17 -19.37 8.55
CA GLN A 15 -17.83 -19.49 7.13
C GLN A 15 -17.28 -18.19 6.54
N GLN A 16 -17.68 -17.02 7.07
CA GLN A 16 -17.12 -15.73 6.66
C GLN A 16 -15.71 -15.52 7.21
N ASP A 17 -15.44 -15.92 8.46
CA ASP A 17 -14.11 -15.85 9.06
C ASP A 17 -13.10 -16.78 8.37
N GLN A 18 -13.52 -18.01 8.00
CA GLN A 18 -12.66 -18.94 7.24
C GLN A 18 -12.38 -18.48 5.80
N GLN A 19 -13.27 -17.67 5.20
CA GLN A 19 -13.03 -17.04 3.90
C GLN A 19 -12.07 -15.84 4.01
N HIS A 20 -12.16 -15.06 5.09
CA HIS A 20 -11.19 -14.00 5.41
C HIS A 20 -9.77 -14.56 5.59
N GLU A 21 -9.64 -15.67 6.32
CA GLU A 21 -8.37 -16.37 6.57
C GLU A 21 -7.77 -17.03 5.29
N GLN A 22 -8.62 -17.33 4.30
CA GLN A 22 -8.17 -17.80 2.98
C GLN A 22 -7.84 -16.67 2.00
N LEU A 23 -8.35 -15.44 2.20
CA LEU A 23 -7.97 -14.26 1.41
C LEU A 23 -6.60 -13.71 1.86
N GLU A 24 -6.24 -13.92 3.13
CA GLU A 24 -4.87 -13.78 3.66
C GLU A 24 -3.86 -14.77 3.07
N ARG A 25 -4.27 -15.64 2.11
CA ARG A 25 -3.36 -16.50 1.33
C ARG A 25 -2.40 -15.66 0.48
N LYS A 26 -1.38 -15.16 1.15
CA LYS A 26 -0.10 -14.64 0.69
C LYS A 26 -0.20 -13.70 -0.51
N LEU A 27 -0.28 -12.40 -0.22
CA LEU A 27 0.45 -11.44 -1.04
C LEU A 27 1.83 -12.04 -1.36
N ASP A 28 2.22 -12.02 -2.64
CA ASP A 28 3.47 -12.63 -3.07
C ASP A 28 4.68 -11.93 -2.41
N GLU A 29 5.81 -12.63 -2.26
CA GLU A 29 7.02 -12.02 -1.68
C GLU A 29 7.43 -10.73 -2.42
N HIS A 30 7.09 -10.64 -3.70
CA HIS A 30 7.28 -9.44 -4.51
C HIS A 30 6.49 -8.23 -4.02
N TYR A 31 5.30 -8.41 -3.43
CA TYR A 31 4.52 -7.33 -2.84
C TYR A 31 5.33 -6.64 -1.75
N TYR A 32 5.78 -7.41 -0.76
CA TYR A 32 6.53 -6.91 0.38
C TYR A 32 7.86 -6.30 -0.05
N HIS A 33 8.54 -6.92 -1.03
CA HIS A 33 9.77 -6.40 -1.57
C HIS A 33 9.58 -5.04 -2.25
N LYS A 34 8.55 -4.88 -3.08
CA LYS A 34 8.27 -3.60 -3.76
C LYS A 34 7.77 -2.52 -2.80
N LEU A 35 6.98 -2.91 -1.80
CA LEU A 35 6.52 -1.98 -0.76
C LEU A 35 7.71 -1.48 0.08
N LEU A 36 8.62 -2.39 0.46
CA LEU A 36 9.85 -2.03 1.16
C LEU A 36 10.74 -1.12 0.31
N GLU A 37 10.89 -1.40 -0.99
CA GLU A 37 11.63 -0.54 -1.92
C GLU A 37 11.04 0.88 -1.95
N LEU A 38 9.70 1.00 -2.02
CA LEU A 38 9.02 2.30 -1.93
C LEU A 38 9.30 3.01 -0.61
N GLN A 39 9.19 2.32 0.52
CA GLN A 39 9.45 2.89 1.84
C GLN A 39 10.89 3.38 1.98
N GLN A 40 11.86 2.64 1.46
CA GLN A 40 13.27 3.04 1.46
C GLN A 40 13.51 4.30 0.62
N LEU A 41 12.88 4.38 -0.56
CA LEU A 41 12.95 5.57 -1.42
C LEU A 41 12.29 6.77 -0.76
N ASP A 42 11.10 6.59 -0.19
CA ASP A 42 10.36 7.65 0.51
C ASP A 42 11.17 8.17 1.71
N PHE A 43 11.82 7.28 2.49
CA PHE A 43 12.74 7.67 3.56
C PHE A 43 13.91 8.51 3.05
N ALA A 44 14.61 8.03 2.01
CA ALA A 44 15.77 8.75 1.47
C ALA A 44 15.39 10.12 0.89
N LEU A 45 14.20 10.24 0.28
CA LEU A 45 13.68 11.52 -0.21
C LEU A 45 13.38 12.50 0.92
N VAL A 46 12.82 12.03 2.04
CA VAL A 46 12.62 12.86 3.24
C VAL A 46 13.95 13.35 3.79
N GLU A 47 14.93 12.46 3.96
CA GLU A 47 16.26 12.81 4.48
C GLU A 47 16.97 13.83 3.57
N LEU A 48 16.93 13.62 2.25
CA LEU A 48 17.52 14.56 1.29
C LEU A 48 16.80 15.92 1.29
N THR A 49 15.48 15.95 1.49
CA THR A 49 14.73 17.19 1.62
C THR A 49 15.22 17.98 2.83
N LEU A 50 15.32 17.33 3.99
CA LEU A 50 15.81 17.95 5.23
C LEU A 50 17.27 18.42 5.09
N TYR A 51 18.12 17.67 4.40
CA TYR A 51 19.49 18.09 4.12
C TYR A 51 19.53 19.32 3.20
N LEU A 52 18.78 19.31 2.09
CA LEU A 52 18.74 20.41 1.12
C LEU A 52 18.15 21.70 1.69
N ASP A 53 17.24 21.63 2.67
CA ASP A 53 16.74 22.79 3.41
C ASP A 53 17.87 23.58 4.10
N THR A 54 18.96 22.90 4.46
CA THR A 54 20.15 23.50 5.07
C THR A 54 21.31 23.71 4.09
N HIS A 55 21.32 23.00 2.96
CA HIS A 55 22.36 23.04 1.93
C HIS A 55 21.79 23.23 0.51
N PRO A 56 21.10 24.36 0.22
CA PRO A 56 20.34 24.52 -1.02
C PRO A 56 21.20 24.62 -2.30
N ASN A 57 22.51 24.89 -2.15
CA ASN A 57 23.45 25.01 -3.27
C ASN A 57 24.21 23.70 -3.57
N ASP A 58 23.90 22.61 -2.86
CA ASP A 58 24.52 21.30 -3.09
C ASP A 58 23.90 20.62 -4.31
N LEU A 59 24.53 20.83 -5.47
CA LEU A 59 24.07 20.27 -6.75
C LEU A 59 24.05 18.74 -6.75
N GLN A 60 24.97 18.09 -6.02
CA GLN A 60 25.05 16.63 -6.00
C GLN A 60 23.86 16.05 -5.22
N ALA A 61 23.53 16.63 -4.06
CA ALA A 61 22.35 16.22 -3.29
C ALA A 61 21.05 16.45 -4.07
N LEU A 62 20.93 17.56 -4.81
CA LEU A 62 19.77 17.83 -5.67
C LEU A 62 19.65 16.81 -6.81
N GLN A 63 20.76 16.43 -7.45
CA GLN A 63 20.77 15.40 -8.48
C GLN A 63 20.34 14.04 -7.91
N GLN A 64 20.84 13.68 -6.73
CA GLN A 64 20.45 12.45 -6.05
C GLN A 64 18.95 12.45 -5.71
N PHE A 65 18.43 13.56 -5.19
CA PHE A 65 17.00 13.71 -4.91
C PHE A 65 16.16 13.46 -6.18
N ASN A 66 16.51 14.12 -7.29
CA ASN A 66 15.76 13.96 -8.55
C ASN A 66 15.83 12.52 -9.09
N GLN A 67 16.97 11.85 -8.97
CA GLN A 67 17.13 10.45 -9.37
C GLN A 67 16.24 9.52 -8.54
N LEU A 68 16.25 9.68 -7.21
CA LEU A 68 15.43 8.87 -6.32
C LEU A 68 13.94 9.17 -6.51
N ALA A 69 13.55 10.42 -6.75
CA ALA A 69 12.16 10.81 -7.03
C ALA A 69 11.65 10.13 -8.30
N GLN A 70 12.47 10.10 -9.36
CA GLN A 70 12.15 9.38 -10.59
C GLN A 70 12.03 7.86 -10.35
N GLN A 71 12.96 7.26 -9.60
CA GLN A 71 12.90 5.84 -9.27
C GLN A 71 11.62 5.53 -8.47
N ARG A 72 11.31 6.33 -7.45
CA ARG A 72 10.09 6.20 -6.64
C ARG A 72 8.83 6.23 -7.49
N GLN A 73 8.74 7.15 -8.45
CA GLN A 73 7.61 7.21 -9.38
C GLN A 73 7.47 5.91 -10.21
N GLN A 74 8.58 5.36 -10.69
CA GLN A 74 8.57 4.11 -11.48
C GLN A 74 8.14 2.91 -10.63
N VAL A 75 8.67 2.77 -9.42
CA VAL A 75 8.31 1.67 -8.50
C VAL A 75 6.84 1.78 -8.09
N ALA A 76 6.37 2.99 -7.77
CA ALA A 76 4.98 3.24 -7.40
C ALA A 76 4.02 2.87 -8.52
N PHE A 77 4.33 3.28 -9.76
CA PHE A 77 3.54 2.91 -10.93
C PHE A 77 3.48 1.39 -11.13
N GLN A 78 4.62 0.69 -11.05
CA GLN A 78 4.65 -0.77 -11.17
C GLN A 78 3.87 -1.46 -10.05
N PHE A 79 3.96 -0.94 -8.83
CA PHE A 79 3.20 -1.44 -7.70
C PHE A 79 1.70 -1.29 -7.94
N GLU A 80 1.25 -0.08 -8.31
CA GLU A 80 -0.16 0.19 -8.53
C GLU A 80 -0.76 -0.63 -9.67
N MET A 81 0.02 -0.85 -10.74
CA MET A 81 -0.38 -1.71 -11.85
C MET A 81 -0.65 -3.15 -11.41
N LYS A 82 0.06 -3.67 -10.41
CA LYS A 82 -0.03 -5.07 -10.00
C LYS A 82 -0.95 -5.27 -8.79
N TYR A 83 -0.89 -4.37 -7.82
CA TYR A 83 -1.47 -4.57 -6.49
C TYR A 83 -2.61 -3.61 -6.15
N GLY A 84 -2.84 -2.58 -6.96
CA GLY A 84 -3.89 -1.58 -6.71
C GLY A 84 -3.36 -0.29 -6.11
N PRO A 85 -4.26 0.67 -5.83
CA PRO A 85 -3.90 2.07 -5.59
C PRO A 85 -3.08 2.26 -4.29
N LEU A 86 -2.07 3.13 -4.33
CA LEU A 86 -1.22 3.45 -3.17
C LEU A 86 -1.69 4.67 -2.38
N LEU A 87 -2.26 5.68 -3.05
CA LEU A 87 -2.57 6.98 -2.48
C LEU A 87 -4.04 7.37 -2.69
N GLN A 88 -4.71 7.72 -1.59
CA GLN A 88 -6.12 8.15 -1.55
C GLN A 88 -6.34 9.52 -2.20
N PHE A 89 -7.60 9.99 -2.20
CA PHE A 89 -7.98 11.35 -2.60
C PHE A 89 -7.64 11.73 -4.05
N GLY A 90 -7.63 10.74 -4.95
CA GLY A 90 -7.42 10.96 -6.39
C GLY A 90 -5.95 11.00 -6.81
N HIS A 91 -5.01 10.71 -5.91
CA HIS A 91 -3.58 10.60 -6.25
C HIS A 91 -3.25 9.30 -6.99
N SER A 92 -3.96 8.21 -6.68
CA SER A 92 -3.92 6.95 -7.44
C SER A 92 -5.28 6.66 -8.08
N PHE A 93 -5.26 6.09 -9.29
CA PHE A 93 -6.48 5.66 -9.95
C PHE A 93 -6.98 4.33 -9.37
N SER A 94 -8.26 4.28 -8.99
CA SER A 94 -8.93 3.01 -8.68
C SER A 94 -9.43 2.35 -9.96
N ARG A 95 -9.32 1.02 -10.04
CA ARG A 95 -10.09 0.23 -11.01
C ARG A 95 -11.54 0.10 -10.55
N PHE A 96 -12.35 -0.55 -11.38
CA PHE A 96 -13.70 -0.99 -11.03
C PHE A 96 -13.68 -2.50 -10.73
N PRO A 97 -14.30 -2.97 -9.64
CA PRO A 97 -15.01 -2.20 -8.60
C PRO A 97 -14.05 -1.37 -7.71
N TRP A 98 -14.60 -0.49 -6.87
CA TRP A 98 -13.85 0.42 -6.00
C TRP A 98 -12.83 -0.35 -5.13
N GLN A 99 -11.53 -0.20 -5.42
CA GLN A 99 -10.50 -1.06 -4.84
C GLN A 99 -10.15 -0.71 -3.39
N TRP A 100 -10.50 0.49 -2.90
CA TRP A 100 -10.18 0.89 -1.52
C TRP A 100 -11.06 0.20 -0.46
N SER A 101 -12.13 -0.47 -0.86
CA SER A 101 -12.86 -1.38 0.04
C SER A 101 -12.17 -2.74 0.21
N GLU A 102 -11.12 -3.02 -0.57
CA GLU A 102 -10.36 -4.26 -0.49
C GLU A 102 -9.18 -4.12 0.48
N SER A 103 -8.82 -5.22 1.14
CA SER A 103 -7.65 -5.33 2.02
C SER A 103 -6.64 -6.31 1.41
N PRO A 104 -5.35 -6.23 1.76
CA PRO A 104 -4.73 -5.32 2.73
C PRO A 104 -4.35 -3.96 2.14
N TRP A 105 -4.47 -2.91 2.95
CA TRP A 105 -4.01 -1.58 2.55
C TRP A 105 -2.49 -1.47 2.64
N PRO A 106 -1.83 -0.70 1.75
CA PRO A 106 -0.37 -0.57 1.73
C PRO A 106 0.27 -0.07 3.04
N TRP A 107 -0.50 0.60 3.91
CA TRP A 107 -0.04 1.10 5.22
C TRP A 107 -0.39 0.18 6.40
N GLN A 108 -1.15 -0.89 6.18
CA GLN A 108 -1.51 -1.86 7.24
C GLN A 108 -0.43 -2.93 7.43
N VAL A 109 0.59 -2.92 6.58
CA VAL A 109 1.63 -3.94 6.47
C VAL A 109 2.95 -3.48 7.06
#